data_AF-A0A9X5XL83-F1
#
_entry.id   AF-A0A9X5XL83-F1
#
_cell.length_a   1.000
_cell.length_b   1.000
_cell.length_c   1.000
_cell.angle_alpha   90.00
_cell.angle_beta   90.00
_cell.angle_gamma   90.00
#
_symmetry.space_group_name_H-M   'P 1'
#
loop_
_entity.id
_entity.type
_entity.pdbx_description
1 polymer ?
#
loop_
_entity_poly.entity_id
_entity_poly.type
_entity_poly.pdbx_seq_one_letter_code
_entity_poly.pdbx_strand_id
1 'polypeptide(L)'
;MQPNTLLDAILDEAGISHSGLAAHVNQAGRARGLALRYEHTAVARWLKGQRPRGQVPDLICEVLAGRLHRPVTLDDIGLGVPGEPSAPHGTSLSGFVERATALWRSDEQQRPHLLGAPAVTGTPAVMPVWEWE
;
A
#
# COMPACT_ATOMS: atom_id res chain seq x y z
N MET A 1 13.44 2.83 7.50
CA MET A 1 12.26 2.02 7.13
C MET A 1 11.75 2.57 5.81
N GLN A 2 11.28 1.70 4.92
CA GLN A 2 10.67 2.10 3.64
C GLN A 2 9.32 2.77 3.92
N PRO A 3 9.01 3.96 3.38
CA PRO A 3 7.66 4.53 3.42
C PRO A 3 6.65 3.56 2.80
N ASN A 4 5.45 3.46 3.38
CA ASN A 4 4.37 2.63 2.86
C ASN A 4 3.49 3.47 1.93
N THR A 5 3.91 3.59 0.68
CA THR A 5 3.21 4.37 -0.37
C THR A 5 1.87 3.75 -0.79
N LEU A 6 1.70 2.43 -0.60
CA LEU A 6 0.45 1.73 -0.87
C LEU A 6 -0.64 2.10 0.14
N LEU A 7 -0.29 2.11 1.43
CA LEU A 7 -1.20 2.61 2.47
C LEU A 7 -1.51 4.09 2.28
N ASP A 8 -0.55 4.91 1.83
CA ASP A 8 -0.80 6.32 1.55
C ASP A 8 -1.85 6.49 0.43
N ALA A 9 -1.63 5.82 -0.70
CA ALA A 9 -2.52 5.88 -1.87
C ALA A 9 -3.95 5.41 -1.56
N ILE A 10 -4.11 4.34 -0.79
CA ILE A 10 -5.45 3.82 -0.48
C ILE A 10 -6.20 4.69 0.53
N LEU A 11 -5.49 5.44 1.40
CA LEU A 11 -6.12 6.41 2.29
C LEU A 11 -6.64 7.61 1.51
N ASP A 12 -5.91 8.02 0.48
CA ASP A 12 -6.32 9.04 -0.48
C ASP A 12 -7.54 8.57 -1.31
N GLU A 13 -7.52 7.34 -1.86
CA GLU A 13 -8.67 6.73 -2.56
C GLU A 13 -9.91 6.72 -1.67
N ALA A 14 -9.75 6.30 -0.41
CA ALA A 14 -10.83 6.20 0.55
C ALA A 14 -11.29 7.56 1.10
N GLY A 15 -10.55 8.65 0.82
CA GLY A 15 -10.82 9.98 1.37
C GLY A 15 -10.91 9.97 2.90
N ILE A 16 -10.02 9.24 3.58
CA ILE A 16 -10.03 9.09 5.04
C ILE A 16 -8.80 9.76 5.66
N SER A 17 -9.02 10.59 6.69
CA SER A 17 -7.92 11.21 7.43
C SER A 17 -7.22 10.20 8.34
N HIS A 18 -5.96 10.50 8.74
CA HIS A 18 -5.22 9.66 9.69
C HIS A 18 -5.94 9.49 11.02
N SER A 19 -6.52 10.57 11.57
CA SER A 19 -7.34 10.50 12.78
C SER A 19 -8.60 9.67 12.57
N GLY A 20 -9.22 9.79 11.39
CA GLY A 20 -10.37 8.99 10.98
C GLY A 20 -10.04 7.50 10.95
N LEU A 21 -8.93 7.12 10.30
CA LEU A 21 -8.49 5.72 10.26
C LEU A 21 -8.24 5.18 11.66
N ALA A 22 -7.52 5.92 12.51
CA ALA A 22 -7.24 5.50 13.88
C ALA A 22 -8.53 5.27 14.69
N ALA A 23 -9.52 6.17 14.56
CA ALA A 23 -10.81 6.03 15.21
C ALA A 23 -11.58 4.78 14.74
N HIS A 24 -11.64 4.53 13.43
CA HIS A 24 -12.35 3.38 12.87
C HIS A 24 -11.64 2.06 13.23
N VAL A 25 -10.31 2.02 13.22
CA VAL A 25 -9.53 0.83 13.66
C VAL A 25 -9.77 0.56 15.15
N ASN A 26 -9.82 1.59 15.99
CA ASN A 26 -10.15 1.43 17.41
C ASN A 26 -11.59 0.90 17.59
N GLN A 27 -12.54 1.39 16.79
CA GLN A 27 -13.92 0.93 16.81
C GLN A 27 -14.04 -0.54 16.38
N ALA A 28 -13.41 -0.91 15.26
CA ALA A 28 -13.39 -2.29 14.77
C ALA A 28 -12.69 -3.22 15.78
N GLY A 29 -11.60 -2.76 16.40
CA GLY A 29 -10.93 -3.48 17.48
C GLY A 29 -11.84 -3.73 18.69
N ARG A 30 -12.58 -2.71 19.14
CA ARG A 30 -13.56 -2.86 20.24
C ARG A 30 -14.65 -3.87 19.91
N ALA A 31 -15.14 -3.90 18.67
CA ALA A 31 -16.13 -4.88 18.23
C ALA A 31 -15.60 -6.33 18.33
N ARG A 32 -14.28 -6.53 18.21
CA ARG A 32 -13.60 -7.83 18.40
C ARG A 32 -13.08 -8.04 19.83
N GLY A 33 -13.45 -7.20 20.79
CA GLY A 33 -13.00 -7.30 22.19
C GLY A 33 -11.56 -6.83 22.44
N LEU A 34 -10.94 -6.11 21.50
CA LEU A 34 -9.59 -5.56 21.62
C LEU A 34 -9.63 -4.14 22.21
N ALA A 35 -8.83 -3.89 23.24
CA ALA A 35 -8.67 -2.57 23.83
C ALA A 35 -7.61 -1.74 23.09
N LEU A 36 -7.93 -1.28 21.88
CA LEU A 36 -7.04 -0.44 21.06
C LEU A 36 -7.23 1.05 21.36
N ARG A 37 -6.11 1.81 21.31
CA ARG A 37 -6.05 3.27 21.55
C ARG A 37 -5.07 3.95 20.59
N TYR A 38 -5.26 3.72 19.29
CA TYR A 38 -4.46 4.39 18.26
C TYR A 38 -4.90 5.83 18.04
N GLU A 39 -3.92 6.66 17.69
CA GLU A 39 -4.07 8.07 17.33
C GLU A 39 -3.48 8.31 15.94
N HIS A 40 -3.67 9.51 15.38
CA HIS A 40 -3.12 9.87 14.06
C HIS A 40 -1.60 9.65 13.96
N THR A 41 -0.87 9.78 15.08
CA THR A 41 0.58 9.56 15.15
C THR A 41 0.96 8.10 14.92
N ALA A 42 0.10 7.15 15.30
CA ALA A 42 0.30 5.74 15.01
C ALA A 42 0.16 5.48 13.50
N VAL A 43 -0.85 6.07 12.87
CA VAL A 43 -1.04 6.00 11.40
C VAL A 43 0.15 6.62 10.67
N ALA A 44 0.63 7.78 11.12
CA ALA A 44 1.82 8.40 10.55
C ALA A 44 3.08 7.51 10.68
N ARG A 45 3.18 6.68 11.73
CA ARG A 45 4.26 5.69 11.86
C ARG A 45 4.06 4.52 10.89
N TRP A 46 2.83 4.07 10.67
CA TRP A 46 2.52 3.04 9.68
C TRP A 46 2.87 3.47 8.26
N LEU A 47 2.56 4.72 7.90
CA LEU A 47 2.97 5.34 6.64
C LEU A 47 4.49 5.47 6.50
N LYS A 48 5.22 5.61 7.61
CA LYS A 48 6.70 5.57 7.63
C LYS A 48 7.27 4.14 7.55
N GLY A 49 6.42 3.13 7.38
CA GLY A 49 6.82 1.73 7.24
C GLY A 49 6.80 0.92 8.53
N GLN A 50 6.32 1.48 9.65
CA GLN A 50 6.20 0.70 10.88
C GLN A 50 4.99 -0.24 10.79
N ARG A 51 5.22 -1.55 10.80
CA ARG A 51 4.12 -2.53 10.79
C ARG A 51 3.29 -2.46 12.09
N PRO A 52 1.95 -2.32 12.02
CA PRO A 52 1.06 -2.49 13.17
C PRO A 52 1.18 -3.91 13.76
N ARG A 53 0.92 -4.05 15.07
CA ARG A 53 1.06 -5.34 15.78
C ARG A 53 -0.27 -6.10 15.85
N GLY A 54 -0.19 -7.42 16.00
CA GLY A 54 -1.36 -8.28 16.21
C GLY A 54 -2.32 -8.23 15.02
N GLN A 55 -3.63 -8.20 15.30
CA GLN A 55 -4.71 -8.21 14.30
C GLN A 55 -4.95 -6.85 13.63
N VAL A 56 -4.14 -5.83 13.94
CA VAL A 56 -4.37 -4.45 13.47
C VAL A 56 -4.24 -4.32 11.94
N PRO A 57 -3.31 -4.98 11.24
CA PRO A 57 -3.30 -4.99 9.78
C PRO A 57 -4.62 -5.46 9.18
N ASP A 58 -5.23 -6.52 9.74
CA ASP A 58 -6.51 -7.04 9.26
C ASP A 58 -7.68 -6.07 9.54
N LEU A 59 -7.63 -5.37 10.67
CA LEU A 59 -8.60 -4.32 10.99
C LEU A 59 -8.48 -3.13 10.03
N ILE A 60 -7.27 -2.77 9.59
CA ILE A 60 -7.07 -1.73 8.58
C ILE A 60 -7.70 -2.15 7.26
N CYS A 61 -7.48 -3.40 6.83
CA CYS A 61 -8.13 -3.95 5.64
C CYS A 61 -9.66 -3.90 5.74
N GLU A 62 -10.24 -4.31 6.87
CA GLU A 62 -11.69 -4.28 7.09
C GLU A 62 -12.27 -2.86 6.98
N VAL A 63 -11.64 -1.90 7.66
CA VAL A 63 -12.07 -0.50 7.66
C VAL A 63 -12.03 0.09 6.24
N LEU A 64 -10.96 -0.16 5.49
CA LEU A 64 -10.81 0.34 4.13
C LEU A 64 -11.76 -0.37 3.16
N ALA A 65 -11.95 -1.68 3.30
CA ALA A 65 -12.87 -2.44 2.48
C ALA A 65 -14.32 -1.96 2.65
N GLY A 66 -14.74 -1.69 3.89
CA GLY A 66 -16.07 -1.14 4.17
C GLY A 66 -16.27 0.25 3.57
N ARG A 67 -15.21 1.07 3.50
CA ARG A 67 -15.26 2.43 2.97
C ARG A 67 -15.17 2.51 1.45
N LEU A 68 -14.42 1.61 0.83
CA LEU A 68 -14.23 1.53 -0.63
C LEU A 68 -15.25 0.62 -1.32
N HIS A 69 -16.09 -0.09 -0.55
CA HIS A 69 -17.07 -1.06 -1.06
C HIS A 69 -16.45 -2.16 -1.95
N ARG A 70 -15.20 -2.53 -1.68
CA ARG A 70 -14.46 -3.60 -2.37
C ARG A 70 -13.55 -4.33 -1.38
N PRO A 71 -13.18 -5.59 -1.62
CA PRO A 71 -12.16 -6.24 -0.81
C PRO A 71 -10.83 -5.47 -0.88
N VAL A 72 -10.15 -5.39 0.26
CA VAL A 72 -8.81 -4.80 0.43
C VAL A 72 -7.95 -5.83 1.15
N THR A 73 -6.80 -6.17 0.58
CA THR A 73 -5.87 -7.17 1.12
C THR A 73 -4.69 -6.53 1.86
N LEU A 74 -3.91 -7.34 2.57
CA LEU A 74 -2.67 -6.88 3.18
C LEU A 74 -1.66 -6.38 2.14
N ASP A 75 -1.63 -6.99 0.96
CA ASP A 75 -0.77 -6.56 -0.14
C ASP A 75 -1.23 -5.21 -0.71
N ASP A 76 -2.55 -4.99 -0.81
CA ASP A 76 -3.10 -3.71 -1.27
C ASP A 76 -2.66 -2.52 -0.41
N ILE A 77 -2.42 -2.75 0.88
CA ILE A 77 -1.99 -1.73 1.85
C ILE A 77 -0.50 -1.79 2.17
N GLY A 78 0.29 -2.57 1.43
CA GLY A 78 1.74 -2.70 1.64
C GLY A 78 2.13 -3.34 2.97
N LEU A 79 1.23 -4.12 3.60
CA LEU A 79 1.45 -4.90 4.82
C LEU A 79 1.48 -6.41 4.56
N GLY A 80 1.58 -6.83 3.30
CA GLY A 80 1.76 -8.23 2.88
C GLY A 80 2.99 -8.91 3.48
N VAL A 81 3.05 -10.24 3.33
CA VAL A 81 4.27 -11.02 3.64
C VAL A 81 5.05 -11.20 2.33
N PRO A 82 6.32 -10.76 2.26
CA PRO A 82 7.11 -10.94 1.04
C PRO A 82 7.22 -12.43 0.66
N GLY A 83 6.80 -12.78 -0.55
CA GLY A 83 6.93 -14.14 -1.10
C GLY A 83 5.69 -15.01 -1.00
N GLU A 84 4.62 -14.56 -0.33
CA GLU A 84 3.31 -15.21 -0.45
C GLU A 84 2.55 -14.64 -1.66
N PRO A 85 2.07 -15.49 -2.59
CA PRO A 85 1.23 -15.02 -3.68
C PRO A 85 -0.08 -14.50 -3.10
N SER A 86 -0.35 -13.21 -3.31
CA SER A 86 -1.64 -12.62 -2.99
C SER A 86 -2.71 -13.38 -3.76
N ALA A 87 -3.73 -13.92 -3.09
CA ALA A 87 -4.84 -14.53 -3.79
C ALA A 87 -5.48 -13.48 -4.72
N PRO A 88 -5.83 -13.84 -5.96
CA PRO A 88 -6.38 -12.92 -6.94
C PRO A 88 -7.78 -12.47 -6.50
N HIS A 89 -7.83 -11.43 -5.67
CA HIS A 89 -9.07 -10.76 -5.34
C HIS A 89 -9.38 -9.76 -6.45
N GLY A 90 -10.66 -9.66 -6.81
CA GLY A 90 -11.17 -8.73 -7.80
C GLY A 90 -10.96 -7.28 -7.36
N THR A 91 -9.76 -6.78 -7.58
CA THR A 91 -9.46 -5.37 -7.40
C THR A 91 -10.08 -4.60 -8.56
N SER A 92 -10.75 -3.49 -8.25
CA SER A 92 -11.32 -2.64 -9.29
C SER A 92 -10.20 -2.12 -10.20
N LEU A 93 -10.54 -1.75 -11.44
CA LEU A 93 -9.57 -1.12 -12.34
C LEU A 93 -8.95 0.14 -11.70
N SER A 94 -9.74 0.93 -10.96
CA SER A 94 -9.23 2.10 -10.22
C SER A 94 -8.19 1.69 -9.19
N GLY A 95 -8.50 0.73 -8.33
CA GLY A 95 -7.57 0.26 -7.30
C GLY A 95 -6.31 -0.37 -7.91
N PHE A 96 -6.42 -1.04 -9.06
CA PHE A 96 -5.24 -1.53 -9.79
C PHE A 96 -4.37 -0.38 -10.31
N VAL A 97 -4.96 0.61 -10.99
CA VAL A 97 -4.24 1.76 -11.53
C VAL A 97 -3.58 2.56 -10.41
N GLU A 98 -4.26 2.78 -9.29
CA GLU A 98 -3.73 3.51 -8.15
C GLU A 98 -2.56 2.78 -7.50
N ARG A 99 -2.66 1.46 -7.29
CA ARG A 99 -1.54 0.66 -6.78
C ARG A 99 -0.36 0.65 -7.73
N ALA A 100 -0.58 0.42 -9.02
CA ALA A 100 0.49 0.45 -10.02
C ALA A 100 1.21 1.81 -10.05
N THR A 101 0.42 2.89 -9.94
CA THR A 101 0.96 4.25 -9.87
C THR A 101 1.75 4.50 -8.58
N ALA A 102 1.26 4.02 -7.43
CA ALA A 102 1.95 4.14 -6.14
C ALA A 102 3.29 3.38 -6.12
N LEU A 103 3.32 2.18 -6.69
CA LEU A 103 4.54 1.39 -6.86
C LEU A 103 5.54 2.10 -7.78
N TRP A 104 5.08 2.59 -8.95
CA TRP A 104 5.93 3.35 -9.88
C TRP A 104 6.59 4.56 -9.22
N ARG A 105 5.82 5.39 -8.51
CA ARG A 105 6.35 6.56 -7.80
C ARG A 105 7.34 6.18 -6.70
N SER A 106 7.12 5.04 -6.02
CA SER A 106 8.08 4.53 -5.04
C SER A 106 9.40 4.14 -5.71
N ASP A 107 9.33 3.42 -6.83
CA ASP A 107 10.51 3.00 -7.59
C ASP A 107 11.32 4.20 -8.10
N GLU A 108 10.66 5.25 -8.60
CA GLU A 108 11.32 6.51 -9.00
C GLU A 108 12.07 7.16 -7.82
N GLN A 109 11.42 7.26 -6.65
CA GLN A 109 12.02 7.86 -5.45
C GLN A 109 13.20 7.04 -4.91
N GLN A 110 13.18 5.72 -5.09
CA GLN A 110 14.23 4.81 -4.61
C GLN A 110 15.45 4.75 -5.53
N ARG A 111 15.31 5.13 -6.80
CA ARG A 111 16.40 5.06 -7.79
C ARG A 111 16.71 6.41 -8.45
N PRO A 112 17.03 7.46 -7.66
CA PRO A 112 17.30 8.79 -8.20
C PRO A 112 18.52 8.82 -9.15
N HIS A 113 19.45 7.87 -9.01
CA HIS A 113 20.62 7.72 -9.88
C HIS A 113 20.26 7.26 -11.30
N LEU A 114 19.11 6.61 -11.52
CA LEU A 114 18.65 6.25 -12.85
C LEU A 114 18.14 7.46 -13.65
N LEU A 115 17.60 8.47 -12.98
CA LEU A 115 17.10 9.68 -13.61
C LEU A 115 18.23 10.58 -14.17
N GLY A 116 19.44 10.44 -13.64
CA GLY A 116 20.65 11.10 -14.14
C GLY A 116 21.57 10.21 -14.98
N ALA A 117 21.21 8.93 -15.19
CA ALA A 117 22.02 8.04 -15.98
C ALA A 117 22.00 8.48 -17.46
N PRO A 118 23.15 8.61 -18.13
CA PRO A 118 23.15 8.92 -19.55
C PRO A 118 22.40 7.81 -20.31
N ALA A 119 21.59 8.20 -21.29
CA ALA A 119 20.90 7.24 -22.13
C ALA A 119 21.94 6.27 -22.73
N VAL A 120 21.72 4.96 -22.53
CA VAL A 120 22.55 3.96 -23.19
C VAL A 120 22.32 4.10 -24.69
N THR A 121 23.39 4.25 -25.45
CA THR A 121 23.38 4.45 -26.91
C THR A 121 24.21 3.38 -27.62
N GLY A 122 23.88 3.12 -28.89
CA GLY A 122 24.59 2.14 -29.73
C GLY A 122 24.14 0.70 -29.48
N THR A 123 24.99 -0.26 -29.81
CA THR A 123 24.74 -1.70 -29.58
C THR A 123 24.34 -2.09 -28.15
N PRO A 124 24.87 -1.50 -27.06
CA PRO A 124 24.40 -1.83 -25.71
C PRO A 124 22.99 -1.28 -25.38
N ALA A 125 22.41 -0.42 -26.22
CA ALA A 125 21.03 0.04 -26.10
C ALA A 125 20.02 -0.95 -26.69
N VAL A 126 20.50 -1.98 -27.40
CA VAL A 126 19.66 -3.03 -27.96
C VAL A 126 19.25 -3.95 -26.81
N MET A 127 18.07 -3.67 -26.25
CA MET A 127 17.44 -4.51 -25.24
C MET A 127 16.85 -5.77 -25.91
N PRO A 128 16.79 -6.91 -25.20
CA PRO A 128 16.06 -8.07 -25.69
C PRO A 128 14.61 -7.68 -25.98
N VAL A 129 14.10 -8.10 -27.14
CA VAL A 129 12.67 -8.03 -27.43
C VAL A 129 12.00 -9.06 -26.53
N TRP A 130 11.17 -8.59 -25.62
CA TRP A 130 10.28 -9.44 -24.85
C TRP A 130 9.05 -9.72 -25.71
N GLU A 131 8.91 -10.96 -26.18
CA GLU A 131 7.66 -11.46 -26.76
C GLU A 131 6.79 -11.95 -25.61
N TRP A 132 5.62 -11.35 -25.46
CA TRP A 132 4.59 -11.80 -24.54
C TRP A 132 3.65 -12.72 -25.34
N GLU A 133 3.62 -14.02 -25.03
CA GLU A 133 2.66 -14.98 -25.58
C GLU A 133 1.27 -14.84 -24.93
#